data_AF-A0A7Y1XE73-F1
#
_entry.id   AF-A0A7Y1XE73-F1
#
_cell.length_a   1.000
_cell.length_b   1.000
_cell.length_c   1.000
_cell.angle_alpha   90.00
_cell.angle_beta   90.00
_cell.angle_gamma   90.00
#
_symmetry.space_group_name_H-M   'P 1'
#
loop_
_entity.id
_entity.type
_entity.pdbx_description
1 polymer ?
#
loop_
_entity_poly.entity_id
_entity_poly.type
_entity_poly.pdbx_seq_one_letter_code
_entity_poly.pdbx_strand_id
1 'polypeptide(L)'
;NLQALEEANKELDNKIQEATFVIENPLPAIHLELEKQSGNYHIVAGAFRVKANSQKKVDQLKNKGYKARIIGLNKYGLHEVVYSSYEDRLEALRALRTIRREHNADAWLLVKKLD
;
A
#
# COMPACT_ATOMS: atom_id res chain seq x y z
N ASN A 1 -8.04 -22.86 60.40
CA ASN A 1 -7.19 -22.14 59.41
C ASN A 1 -7.11 -22.81 58.04
N LEU A 2 -8.18 -23.46 57.54
CA LEU A 2 -8.26 -23.93 56.15
C LEU A 2 -9.04 -22.97 55.24
N GLN A 3 -9.90 -22.11 55.81
CA GLN A 3 -10.77 -21.20 55.06
C GLN A 3 -9.98 -20.11 54.30
N ALA A 4 -8.85 -19.65 54.84
CA ALA A 4 -8.02 -18.63 54.19
C ALA A 4 -7.25 -19.15 52.95
N LEU A 5 -7.01 -20.46 52.84
CA LEU A 5 -6.31 -21.04 51.68
C LEU A 5 -7.26 -21.21 50.48
N GLU A 6 -8.53 -21.51 50.76
CA GLU A 6 -9.57 -21.62 49.72
C GLU A 6 -9.93 -20.27 49.09
N GLU A 7 -9.92 -19.19 49.87
CA GLU A 7 -10.16 -17.82 49.38
C GLU A 7 -9.04 -17.35 48.44
N ALA A 8 -7.77 -17.67 48.77
CA ALA A 8 -6.63 -17.33 47.92
C ALA A 8 -6.64 -18.07 46.56
N ASN A 9 -7.10 -19.33 46.54
CA ASN A 9 -7.22 -20.09 45.29
C ASN A 9 -8.37 -19.58 44.40
N LYS A 10 -9.48 -19.12 44.99
CA LYS A 10 -10.59 -18.51 44.25
C LYS A 10 -10.20 -17.21 43.55
N GLU A 11 -9.36 -16.38 44.17
CA GLU A 11 -8.83 -15.17 43.51
C GLU A 11 -7.89 -15.50 42.33
N LEU A 12 -7.17 -16.61 42.40
CA LEU A 12 -6.30 -17.07 41.31
C LEU A 12 -7.12 -17.55 40.11
N ASP A 13 -8.18 -18.33 40.34
CA ASP A 13 -9.08 -18.84 39.29
C ASP A 13 -9.85 -17.72 38.59
N ASN A 14 -10.26 -16.67 39.32
CA ASN A 14 -10.92 -15.50 38.74
C ASN A 14 -9.98 -14.70 37.82
N LYS A 15 -8.69 -14.62 38.14
CA LYS A 15 -7.69 -13.96 37.28
C LYS A 15 -7.38 -14.71 35.98
N ILE A 16 -7.56 -16.03 35.97
CA ILE A 16 -7.31 -16.84 34.76
C ILE A 16 -8.45 -16.64 33.73
N GLN A 17 -9.67 -16.36 34.18
CA GLN A 17 -10.83 -16.18 33.29
C GLN A 17 -10.81 -14.86 32.50
N GLU A 18 -10.14 -13.81 33.02
CA GLU A 18 -9.96 -12.53 32.32
C GLU A 18 -8.90 -12.59 31.20
N ALA A 19 -8.07 -13.63 31.16
CA ALA A 19 -7.15 -13.88 30.05
C ALA A 19 -7.83 -14.59 28.86
N THR A 20 -9.16 -14.78 28.89
CA THR A 20 -9.94 -15.14 27.71
C THR A 20 -10.15 -13.90 26.83
N PHE A 21 -9.06 -13.27 26.40
CA PHE A 21 -9.08 -12.35 25.29
C PHE A 21 -9.30 -13.20 24.03
N VAL A 22 -10.56 -13.49 23.75
CA VAL A 22 -11.02 -14.02 22.46
C VAL A 22 -10.54 -13.06 21.39
N ILE A 23 -9.45 -13.44 20.73
CA ILE A 23 -9.24 -13.14 19.31
C ILE A 23 -9.28 -14.51 18.61
N GLU A 24 -10.45 -15.15 18.60
CA GLU A 24 -10.75 -16.30 17.72
C GLU A 24 -11.09 -15.86 16.29
N ASN A 25 -10.60 -14.70 15.89
CA ASN A 25 -10.47 -14.39 14.49
C ASN A 25 -9.16 -13.63 14.36
N PRO A 26 -8.01 -14.31 14.14
CA PRO A 26 -6.89 -13.59 13.57
C PRO A 26 -7.47 -12.89 12.35
N LEU A 27 -7.53 -11.55 12.39
CA LEU A 27 -7.93 -10.73 11.25
C LEU A 27 -7.29 -11.42 10.05
N PRO A 28 -8.10 -11.88 9.07
CA PRO A 28 -7.64 -12.80 8.05
C PRO A 28 -6.31 -12.25 7.59
N ALA A 29 -5.22 -13.00 7.81
CA ALA A 29 -3.90 -12.53 7.51
C ALA A 29 -4.00 -12.04 6.08
N ILE A 30 -4.02 -10.72 5.90
CA ILE A 30 -4.21 -10.14 4.58
C ILE A 30 -3.00 -10.71 3.87
N HIS A 31 -3.25 -11.67 2.99
CA HIS A 31 -2.28 -12.13 2.04
C HIS A 31 -2.07 -10.87 1.20
N LEU A 32 -1.19 -10.01 1.70
CA LEU A 32 -0.72 -8.85 1.00
C LEU A 32 0.17 -9.50 -0.03
N GLU A 33 -0.46 -10.00 -1.09
CA GLU A 33 0.18 -10.12 -2.38
C GLU A 33 0.77 -8.74 -2.59
N LEU A 34 2.04 -8.62 -2.25
CA LEU A 34 2.87 -7.49 -2.59
C LEU A 34 2.92 -7.56 -4.11
N GLU A 35 1.85 -7.06 -4.77
CA GLU A 35 1.80 -7.03 -6.23
C GLU A 35 3.05 -6.29 -6.63
N LYS A 36 3.98 -7.05 -7.21
CA LYS A 36 5.30 -6.54 -7.52
C LYS A 36 5.07 -5.35 -8.43
N GLN A 37 5.54 -4.19 -7.99
CA GLN A 37 5.58 -2.99 -8.80
C GLN A 37 6.74 -3.14 -9.81
N SER A 38 6.67 -4.17 -10.64
CA SER A 38 7.66 -4.56 -11.64
C SER A 38 7.06 -4.49 -13.04
N GLY A 39 7.89 -4.78 -14.03
CA GLY A 39 7.49 -4.76 -15.43
C GLY A 39 7.78 -3.45 -16.14
N ASN A 40 7.49 -3.46 -17.44
CA ASN A 40 7.92 -2.41 -18.36
C ASN A 40 6.84 -1.38 -18.64
N TYR A 41 5.65 -1.52 -18.05
CA TYR A 41 4.49 -0.68 -18.33
C TYR A 41 4.13 0.13 -17.09
N HIS A 42 4.41 1.43 -17.11
CA HIS A 42 4.22 2.31 -15.96
C HIS A 42 3.12 3.33 -16.23
N ILE A 43 2.18 3.47 -15.30
CA ILE A 43 1.15 4.50 -15.40
C ILE A 43 1.66 5.77 -14.73
N VAL A 44 2.04 6.76 -15.54
CA VAL A 44 2.64 8.02 -15.07
C VAL A 44 1.54 8.99 -14.64
N ALA A 45 1.69 9.54 -13.44
CA ALA A 45 0.82 10.56 -12.87
C ALA A 45 1.22 12.00 -13.22
N GLY A 46 2.48 12.20 -13.59
CA GLY A 46 3.04 13.50 -13.97
C GLY A 46 4.56 13.50 -13.98
N ALA A 47 5.15 14.54 -14.57
CA ALA A 47 6.58 14.79 -14.59
C ALA A 47 6.86 16.19 -14.04
N PHE A 48 7.77 16.32 -13.08
CA PHE A 48 7.97 17.53 -12.30
C PHE A 48 9.41 18.03 -12.37
N ARG A 49 9.59 19.33 -12.58
CA ARG A 49 10.93 19.95 -12.59
C ARG A 49 11.54 20.03 -11.19
N VAL A 50 10.70 20.23 -10.16
CA VAL A 50 11.11 20.37 -8.76
C VAL A 50 10.86 19.06 -8.02
N LYS A 51 11.90 18.46 -7.43
CA LYS A 51 11.83 17.19 -6.69
C LYS A 51 10.82 17.22 -5.53
N ALA A 52 10.69 18.36 -4.84
CA ALA A 52 9.70 18.49 -3.76
C ALA A 52 8.26 18.33 -4.29
N ASN A 53 7.96 18.78 -5.50
CA ASN A 53 6.63 18.65 -6.10
C ASN A 53 6.32 17.20 -6.50
N SER A 54 7.31 16.46 -7.02
CA SER A 54 7.12 15.03 -7.31
C SER A 54 6.93 14.24 -6.02
N GLN A 55 7.67 14.53 -4.95
CA GLN A 55 7.48 13.87 -3.66
C GLN A 55 6.08 14.15 -3.08
N LYS A 56 5.64 15.41 -3.08
CA LYS A 56 4.29 15.78 -2.66
C LYS A 56 3.22 15.01 -3.45
N LYS A 57 3.41 14.84 -4.76
CA LYS A 57 2.48 14.05 -5.59
C LYS A 57 2.47 12.57 -5.20
N VAL A 58 3.64 11.98 -4.92
CA VAL A 58 3.73 10.60 -4.41
C VAL A 58 2.95 10.46 -3.11
N ASP A 59 3.15 11.37 -2.17
CA ASP A 59 2.51 11.29 -0.85
C ASP A 59 0.99 11.43 -0.97
N GLN A 60 0.51 12.34 -1.81
CA GLN A 60 -0.93 12.48 -2.12
C GLN A 60 -1.53 11.19 -2.71
N LEU A 61 -0.78 10.49 -3.57
CA LEU A 61 -1.24 9.24 -4.18
C LEU A 61 -1.21 8.08 -3.19
N LYS A 62 -0.19 8.00 -2.34
CA LYS A 62 -0.10 7.02 -1.25
C LYS A 62 -1.24 7.18 -0.25
N ASN A 63 -1.60 8.41 0.10
CA ASN A 63 -2.75 8.70 0.97
C ASN A 63 -4.09 8.26 0.36
N LYS A 64 -4.14 8.10 -0.97
CA LYS A 64 -5.30 7.57 -1.70
C LYS A 64 -5.24 6.04 -1.91
N GLY A 65 -4.22 5.37 -1.36
CA GLY A 65 -4.04 3.93 -1.47
C GLY A 65 -3.26 3.45 -2.71
N TYR A 66 -2.71 4.36 -3.53
CA TYR A 66 -1.88 3.96 -4.66
C TYR A 66 -0.45 3.63 -4.23
N LYS A 67 0.17 2.64 -4.88
CA LYS A 67 1.57 2.24 -4.68
C LYS A 67 2.54 3.19 -5.43
N ALA A 68 2.28 4.49 -5.34
CA ALA A 68 2.96 5.49 -6.15
C ALA A 68 4.43 5.68 -5.77
N ARG A 69 5.27 5.95 -6.78
CA ARG A 69 6.71 6.18 -6.60
C ARG A 69 7.30 7.08 -7.67
N ILE A 70 8.48 7.61 -7.42
CA ILE A 70 9.30 8.28 -8.43
C ILE A 70 10.17 7.22 -9.13
N ILE A 71 10.22 7.23 -10.46
CA ILE A 71 11.00 6.26 -11.27
C ILE A 71 12.27 6.85 -11.88
N GLY A 72 12.63 8.06 -11.46
CA GLY A 72 13.84 8.76 -11.90
C GLY A 72 13.53 10.01 -12.73
N LEU A 73 14.52 10.41 -13.52
CA LEU A 73 14.45 11.55 -14.42
C LEU A 73 14.17 11.06 -15.85
N ASN A 74 13.32 11.78 -16.57
CA ASN A 74 13.18 11.57 -18.02
C ASN A 74 14.31 12.29 -18.80
N LYS A 75 14.30 12.14 -20.13
CA LYS A 75 15.28 12.78 -21.03
C LYS A 75 15.33 14.32 -20.97
N TYR A 76 14.35 14.95 -20.31
CA TYR A 76 14.26 16.39 -20.12
C TYR A 76 14.64 16.83 -18.70
N GLY A 77 15.14 15.90 -17.86
CA GLY A 77 15.49 16.19 -16.47
C GLY A 77 14.28 16.43 -15.56
N LEU A 78 13.11 15.85 -15.88
CA LEU A 78 11.91 15.94 -15.04
C LEU A 78 11.73 14.67 -14.22
N HIS A 79 11.40 14.81 -12.93
CA HIS A 79 11.08 13.70 -12.03
C HIS A 79 9.72 13.09 -12.37
N GLU A 80 9.71 11.85 -12.83
CA GLU A 80 8.49 11.13 -13.19
C GLU A 80 7.90 10.40 -11.98
N VAL A 81 6.61 10.63 -11.73
CA VAL A 81 5.84 9.97 -10.68
C VAL A 81 4.88 8.99 -11.32
N VAL A 82 4.85 7.73 -10.86
CA VAL A 82 3.96 6.69 -11.37
C VAL A 82 2.94 6.28 -10.31
N TYR A 83 1.74 5.88 -10.74
CA TYR A 83 0.74 5.21 -9.90
C TYR A 83 1.17 3.79 -9.58
N SER A 84 1.54 3.04 -10.62
CA SER A 84 1.97 1.65 -10.53
C SER A 84 2.69 1.18 -11.80
N SER A 85 3.31 0.01 -11.72
CA SER A 85 3.99 -0.68 -12.84
C SER A 85 3.37 -2.06 -13.06
N TYR A 86 3.33 -2.52 -14.31
CA TYR A 86 2.75 -3.79 -14.73
C TYR A 86 3.69 -4.53 -15.68
N GLU A 87 3.62 -5.86 -15.65
CA GLU A 87 4.30 -6.74 -16.60
C GLU A 87 3.49 -6.91 -17.89
N ASP A 88 2.17 -6.99 -17.79
CA ASP A 88 1.26 -7.10 -18.93
C ASP A 88 0.75 -5.74 -19.41
N ARG A 89 0.74 -5.58 -20.74
CA ARG A 89 0.31 -4.33 -21.39
C ARG A 89 -1.20 -4.10 -21.27
N LEU A 90 -2.00 -5.16 -21.35
CA LEU A 90 -3.46 -5.06 -21.35
C LEU A 90 -3.96 -4.68 -19.95
N GLU A 91 -3.37 -5.25 -18.91
CA GLU A 91 -3.61 -4.85 -17.51
C GLU A 91 -3.29 -3.38 -17.28
N ALA A 92 -2.10 -2.93 -17.73
CA ALA A 92 -1.70 -1.53 -17.62
C ALA A 92 -2.69 -0.58 -18.31
N LEU A 93 -3.18 -0.95 -19.51
CA LEU A 93 -4.14 -0.13 -20.25
C LEU A 93 -5.52 -0.08 -19.58
N ARG A 94 -5.99 -1.19 -19.00
CA ARG A 94 -7.24 -1.21 -18.22
C ARG A 94 -7.13 -0.31 -17.00
N ALA A 95 -6.05 -0.45 -16.23
CA ALA A 95 -5.79 0.39 -15.07
C ALA A 95 -5.65 1.88 -15.45
N LEU A 96 -4.96 2.18 -16.56
CA LEU A 96 -4.82 3.54 -17.06
C LEU A 96 -6.19 4.15 -17.40
N ARG A 97 -7.08 3.38 -18.05
CA ARG A 97 -8.43 3.85 -18.38
C ARG A 97 -9.22 4.23 -17.12
N THR A 98 -9.15 3.39 -16.08
CA THR A 98 -9.80 3.67 -14.78
C THR A 98 -9.21 4.93 -14.14
N ILE A 99 -7.88 5.03 -14.06
CA ILE A 99 -7.19 6.19 -13.49
C ILE A 99 -7.56 7.47 -14.24
N ARG A 100 -7.59 7.44 -15.59
CA ARG A 100 -7.94 8.61 -16.40
C ARG A 100 -9.37 9.08 -16.18
N ARG A 101 -10.30 8.14 -16.04
CA ARG A 101 -11.72 8.44 -15.83
C ARG A 101 -11.99 8.99 -14.43
N GLU A 102 -11.35 8.43 -13.41
CA GLU A 102 -11.77 8.64 -12.02
C GLU A 102 -10.88 9.62 -11.26
N HIS A 103 -9.64 9.80 -11.68
CA HIS A 103 -8.65 10.50 -10.84
C HIS A 103 -7.74 11.48 -11.59
N ASN A 104 -7.25 11.12 -12.78
CA ASN A 104 -6.27 11.92 -13.51
C ASN A 104 -6.36 11.71 -15.02
N ALA A 105 -7.16 12.54 -15.69
CA ALA A 105 -7.37 12.51 -17.14
C ALA A 105 -6.07 12.64 -17.96
N ASP A 106 -5.04 13.26 -17.37
CA ASP A 106 -3.73 13.48 -17.99
C ASP A 106 -2.74 12.34 -17.76
N ALA A 107 -3.11 11.28 -17.04
CA ALA A 107 -2.24 10.12 -16.87
C ALA A 107 -1.90 9.47 -18.23
N TRP A 108 -0.67 8.98 -18.37
CA TRP A 108 -0.21 8.30 -19.59
C TRP A 108 0.55 7.00 -19.28
N LEU A 109 0.65 6.14 -20.29
CA LEU A 109 1.46 4.92 -20.20
C LEU A 109 2.89 5.22 -20.65
N LEU A 110 3.86 4.87 -19.81
CA LEU A 110 5.28 4.83 -20.15
C LEU A 110 5.68 3.37 -20.35
N VAL A 111 6.25 3.06 -21.52
CA VAL A 111 6.85 1.75 -21.81
C VAL A 111 8.36 1.87 -21.66
N LYS A 112 8.91 1.33 -20.57
CA LYS A 112 10.34 1.44 -20.26
C LYS A 112 10.74 0.30 -19.33
N LYS A 113 11.89 -0.33 -19.55
CA LYS A 113 12.50 -1.19 -18.53
C LYS A 113 13.20 -0.29 -17.50
N LEU A 114 12.85 -0.46 -16.23
CA LEU A 114 13.57 0.17 -15.12
C LEU A 114 14.65 -0.80 -14.66
N ASP A 115 15.87 -0.29 -14.51
CA ASP A 115 17.04 -1.03 -14.04
C ASP A 115 17.04 -1.16 -12.51
#